data_AF-B1P1C1-F1
#
_entry.id   AF-B1P1C1-F1
#
_cell.length_a   1.000
_cell.length_b   1.000
_cell.length_c   1.000
_cell.angle_alpha   90.00
_cell.angle_beta   90.00
_cell.angle_gamma   90.00
#
_symmetry.space_group_name_H-M   'P 1'
#
loop_
_entity.id
_entity.type
_entity.pdbx_description
1 polymer ?
#
loop_
_entity_poly.entity_id
_entity_poly.type
_entity_poly.pdbx_seq_one_letter_code
_entity_poly.pdbx_strand_id
1 'polypeptide(L)' 'MKTLVLFIIFGLAALFLLSSANELEETERGCQKFFWTCHPGQPPCCSGLACTWPTEICILGR' A
#
# COMPACT_ATOMS: atom_id res chain seq x y z
N MET A 1 20.34 28.98 -17.07
CA MET A 1 19.25 28.86 -16.06
C MET A 1 18.11 27.96 -16.52
N LYS A 2 17.68 28.03 -17.79
CA LYS A 2 16.48 27.34 -18.32
C LYS A 2 16.55 25.80 -18.27
N THR A 3 17.71 25.21 -18.51
CA THR A 3 17.92 23.75 -18.52
C THR A 3 17.78 23.13 -17.13
N LEU A 4 18.22 23.83 -16.08
CA LEU A 4 18.20 23.32 -14.70
C LEU A 4 16.77 23.13 -14.18
N VAL A 5 15.85 24.00 -14.59
CA VAL A 5 14.42 23.89 -14.25
C VAL A 5 13.81 22.62 -14.83
N LEU A 6 14.16 22.26 -16.08
CA LEU A 6 13.65 21.04 -16.71
C LEU A 6 14.11 19.77 -15.98
N PHE A 7 15.37 19.74 -15.54
CA PHE A 7 15.90 18.62 -14.74
C PHE A 7 15.16 18.45 -13.41
N ILE A 8 14.82 19.56 -12.73
CA ILE A 8 14.06 19.49 -11.48
C ILE A 8 12.66 18.94 -11.72
N ILE A 9 11.96 19.43 -12.75
CA ILE A 9 10.60 18.94 -13.08
C ILE A 9 10.63 17.45 -13.39
N PHE A 10 11.61 17.00 -14.19
CA PHE A 10 11.78 15.59 -14.51
C PHE A 10 12.08 14.73 -13.28
N GLY A 11 12.95 15.19 -12.39
CA GLY A 11 13.25 14.52 -11.12
C GLY A 11 12.04 14.42 -10.20
N LEU A 12 11.26 15.49 -10.07
CA LEU A 12 10.03 15.50 -9.27
C LEU A 12 8.97 14.54 -9.86
N ALA A 13 8.81 14.52 -11.19
CA ALA A 13 7.89 13.58 -11.84
C ALA A 13 8.31 12.12 -11.61
N ALA A 14 9.61 11.81 -11.69
CA ALA A 14 10.13 10.48 -11.41
C ALA A 14 9.90 10.05 -9.94
N LEU A 15 10.14 10.96 -8.98
CA LEU A 15 9.85 10.70 -7.57
C LEU A 15 8.35 10.47 -7.32
N PHE A 16 7.49 11.24 -7.97
CA PHE A 16 6.04 11.09 -7.83
C PHE A 16 5.56 9.73 -8.37
N LEU A 17 6.11 9.28 -9.50
CA LEU A 17 5.83 7.95 -10.06
C LEU A 17 6.29 6.83 -9.12
N LEU A 18 7.50 6.94 -8.56
CA LEU A 18 8.01 5.98 -7.57
C LEU A 18 7.16 5.94 -6.30
N SER A 19 6.75 7.11 -5.80
CA SER A 19 5.83 7.18 -4.65
C SER A 19 4.50 6.51 -4.96
N SER A 20 3.92 6.76 -6.14
CA SER A 20 2.67 6.11 -6.53
C SER A 20 2.81 4.61 -6.71
N ALA A 21 3.93 4.12 -7.27
CA ALA A 21 4.18 2.69 -7.40
C ALA A 21 4.28 2.00 -6.02
N ASN A 22 4.88 2.68 -5.05
CA ASN A 22 5.00 2.17 -3.69
C ASN A 22 3.67 2.19 -2.92
N GLU A 23 2.70 3.03 -3.32
CA GLU A 23 1.35 3.05 -2.72
C GLU A 23 0.34 2.15 -3.48
N LEU A 24 0.58 1.88 -4.77
CA LEU A 24 -0.28 1.06 -5.61
C LEU A 24 -0.07 -0.45 -5.42
N GLU A 25 1.13 -0.88 -5.02
CA GLU A 25 1.39 -2.31 -4.78
C GLU A 25 0.55 -2.88 -3.62
N GLU A 26 0.18 -2.06 -2.64
CA GLU A 26 -0.69 -2.47 -1.53
C GLU A 26 -2.20 -2.34 -1.81
N THR A 27 -2.60 -1.73 -2.93
CA THR A 27 -4.00 -1.36 -3.16
C THR A 27 -4.65 -1.99 -4.39
N GLU A 28 -3.88 -2.54 -5.35
CA GLU A 28 -4.48 -3.06 -6.60
C GLU A 28 -4.70 -4.59 -6.67
N ARG A 29 -4.04 -5.40 -5.85
CA ARG A 29 -4.42 -6.81 -5.53
C ARG A 29 -4.12 -7.17 -4.07
N GLY A 30 -4.11 -6.12 -3.25
CA GLY A 30 -3.42 -6.03 -1.97
C GLY A 30 -4.10 -6.78 -0.85
N CYS A 31 -3.26 -7.34 0.00
CA CYS A 31 -3.66 -7.89 1.26
C CYS A 31 -4.24 -6.80 2.19
N GLN A 32 -5.03 -7.21 3.18
CA GLN A 32 -5.63 -6.26 4.11
C GLN A 32 -4.63 -5.74 5.13
N LYS A 33 -4.76 -4.44 5.44
CA LYS A 33 -3.92 -3.72 6.38
C LYS A 33 -4.29 -4.04 7.83
N PHE A 34 -3.44 -3.60 8.76
CA PHE A 34 -3.74 -3.69 10.18
C PHE A 34 -5.07 -2.97 10.49
N PHE A 35 -5.91 -3.62 11.28
CA PHE A 35 -7.24 -3.16 11.68
C PHE A 35 -8.30 -3.05 10.57
N TRP A 36 -8.02 -3.62 9.38
CA TRP A 36 -9.02 -3.75 8.31
C TRP A 36 -9.90 -4.98 8.50
N THR A 37 -11.10 -4.94 7.93
CA THR A 37 -12.13 -5.97 8.11
C THR A 37 -11.90 -7.20 7.23
N CYS A 38 -11.67 -8.36 7.82
CA CYS A 38 -11.43 -9.62 7.12
C CYS A 38 -12.65 -10.54 7.16
N HIS A 39 -13.14 -10.94 5.99
CA HIS A 39 -14.30 -11.81 5.82
C HIS A 39 -14.07 -12.79 4.67
N PRO A 40 -14.75 -13.95 4.63
CA PRO A 40 -14.69 -14.85 3.49
C PRO A 40 -15.10 -14.13 2.19
N GLY A 41 -14.24 -14.15 1.19
CA GLY A 41 -14.43 -13.46 -0.10
C GLY A 41 -13.65 -12.15 -0.26
N GLN A 42 -13.00 -11.66 0.80
CA GLN A 42 -12.08 -10.53 0.74
C GLN A 42 -10.62 -10.98 0.56
N PRO A 43 -9.70 -10.10 0.11
CA PRO A 43 -8.27 -10.40 0.11
C PRO A 43 -7.78 -10.78 1.52
N PRO A 44 -6.76 -11.65 1.62
CA PRO A 44 -6.21 -12.07 2.91
C PRO A 44 -5.51 -10.91 3.64
N CYS A 45 -5.35 -11.00 4.96
CA CYS A 45 -4.51 -10.07 5.72
C CYS A 45 -3.05 -10.09 5.22
N CYS A 46 -2.35 -8.95 5.29
CA CYS A 46 -0.94 -8.89 4.89
C CYS A 46 -0.04 -9.77 5.76
N SER A 47 1.14 -10.11 5.24
CA SER A 47 2.11 -10.92 5.98
C SER A 47 2.39 -10.32 7.37
N GLY A 48 2.30 -11.14 8.41
CA GLY A 48 2.38 -10.72 9.81
C GLY A 48 1.04 -10.35 10.46
N LEU A 49 -0.05 -10.33 9.70
CA LEU A 49 -1.40 -10.08 10.19
C LEU A 49 -2.26 -11.34 10.07
N ALA A 50 -3.05 -11.63 11.10
CA ALA A 50 -4.04 -12.69 11.15
C ALA A 50 -5.44 -12.12 11.33
N CYS A 51 -6.40 -12.71 10.63
CA CYS A 51 -7.82 -12.39 10.80
C CYS A 51 -8.31 -12.96 12.14
N THR A 52 -8.74 -12.09 13.05
CA THR A 52 -9.19 -12.49 14.39
C THR A 52 -10.71 -12.55 14.48
N TRP A 53 -11.22 -13.74 14.79
CA TRP A 53 -12.62 -13.99 15.12
C TRP A 53 -12.87 -13.73 16.62
N PRO A 54 -13.98 -13.08 17.03
CA PRO A 54 -15.17 -12.71 16.24
C PRO A 54 -15.12 -11.29 15.64
N THR A 55 -14.04 -10.55 15.86
CA THR A 55 -13.96 -9.13 15.45
C THR A 55 -13.82 -8.93 13.94
N GLU A 56 -13.52 -9.99 13.19
CA GLU A 56 -13.36 -9.96 11.73
C GLU A 56 -12.42 -8.84 11.28
N ILE A 57 -11.30 -8.67 11.99
CA ILE A 57 -10.26 -7.69 11.65
C ILE A 57 -8.87 -8.34 11.57
N CYS A 58 -8.01 -7.78 10.72
CA CYS A 58 -6.61 -8.14 10.59
C CYS A 58 -5.78 -7.51 11.71
N ILE A 59 -5.23 -8.31 12.61
CA ILE A 59 -4.32 -7.85 13.68
C ILE A 59 -3.02 -8.62 13.63
N LEU A 60 -1.98 -8.20 14.36
CA LEU A 60 -0.70 -8.91 14.38
C LEU A 60 -0.89 -10.38 14.78
N GLY A 61 -0.54 -11.28 13.87
CA GLY A 61 -0.51 -12.72 14.14
C GLY A 61 0.58 -13.01 15.16
N ARG A 62 0.24 -13.78 16.20
CA ARG A 62 1.22 -14.28 17.18
C ARG A 62 2.08 -15.38 16.58
#